data_AF-A0A956R2T8-F1
#
_entry.id   AF-A0A956R2T8-F1
#
_cell.length_a   1.000
_cell.length_b   1.000
_cell.length_c   1.000
_cell.angle_alpha   90.00
_cell.angle_beta   90.00
_cell.angle_gamma   90.00
#
_symmetry.space_group_name_H-M   'P 1'
#
loop_
_entity.id
_entity.type
_entity.pdbx_description
1 polymer ?
#
loop_
_entity_poly.entity_id
_entity_poly.type
_entity_poly.pdbx_seq_one_letter_code
_entity_poly.pdbx_strand_id
1 'polypeptide(L)'
;VRGLLKPHQALRHIDVAETFPDRWQAFLASTGNTLVLPLTQALFPNISGSRIQSLLAHYQLGSAGAGTVSMSLVLGEKVPLPEGRLVDAAGLRVGIGGTAMTLEVRGDKQRLENLVLVMSYRAAAR
;
A
#
# COMPACT_ATOMS: atom_id res chain seq x y z
N VAL A 1 -25.30 22.15 20.75
CA VAL A 1 -24.00 21.46 20.54
C VAL A 1 -24.12 20.65 19.27
N ARG A 2 -23.43 21.04 18.18
CA ARG A 2 -23.33 20.17 16.98
C ARG A 2 -22.55 18.93 17.41
N GLY A 3 -23.24 17.79 17.51
CA GLY A 3 -22.60 16.54 17.92
C GLY A 3 -21.50 16.18 16.92
N LEU A 4 -20.29 15.92 17.42
CA LEU A 4 -19.20 15.42 16.60
C LEU A 4 -19.65 14.10 15.95
N LEU A 5 -19.75 14.08 14.63
CA LEU A 5 -20.07 12.86 13.91
C LEU A 5 -18.95 11.83 14.15
N LYS A 6 -19.34 10.60 14.47
CA LYS A 6 -18.39 9.52 14.76
C LYS A 6 -17.54 9.26 13.52
N PRO A 7 -16.21 9.05 13.67
CA PRO A 7 -15.39 8.58 12.56
C PRO A 7 -15.99 7.30 11.96
N HIS A 8 -15.84 7.14 10.65
CA HIS A 8 -16.34 5.99 9.90
C HIS A 8 -15.17 5.27 9.22
N GLN A 9 -15.42 4.03 8.80
CA GLN A 9 -14.44 3.28 8.03
C GLN A 9 -14.44 3.79 6.59
N ALA A 10 -13.26 4.03 6.04
CA ALA A 10 -13.04 4.45 4.67
C ALA A 10 -12.01 3.55 4.01
N LEU A 11 -12.03 3.52 2.68
CA LEU A 11 -11.08 2.79 1.85
C LEU A 11 -10.35 3.77 0.95
N ARG A 12 -9.05 3.57 0.79
CA ARG A 12 -8.23 4.26 -0.19
C ARG A 12 -7.71 3.26 -1.20
N HIS A 13 -8.10 3.47 -2.46
CA HIS A 13 -7.48 2.82 -3.61
C HIS A 13 -6.22 3.59 -4.00
N ILE A 14 -5.13 2.85 -4.20
CA ILE A 14 -3.84 3.37 -4.66
C ILE A 14 -3.40 2.47 -5.81
N ASP A 15 -3.45 3.02 -7.02
CA ASP A 15 -2.71 2.49 -8.15
C ASP A 15 -1.25 2.92 -7.99
N VAL A 16 -0.33 1.99 -7.77
CA VAL A 16 1.04 2.34 -7.39
C VAL A 16 1.82 2.92 -8.57
N ALA A 17 1.64 2.36 -9.77
CA ALA A 17 2.30 2.87 -10.97
C ALA A 17 1.84 4.29 -11.31
N GLU A 18 0.55 4.59 -11.12
CA GLU A 18 0.01 5.94 -11.35
C GLU A 18 0.31 6.92 -10.22
N THR A 19 0.20 6.48 -8.95
CA THR A 19 0.36 7.37 -7.79
C THR A 19 1.83 7.68 -7.50
N PHE A 20 2.74 6.74 -7.79
CA PHE A 20 4.17 6.88 -7.51
C PHE A 20 5.02 6.48 -8.73
N PRO A 21 4.85 7.14 -9.89
CA PRO A 21 5.45 6.70 -11.16
C PRO A 21 6.98 6.63 -11.09
N ASP A 22 7.62 7.64 -10.51
CA ASP A 22 9.08 7.68 -10.36
C ASP A 22 9.61 6.53 -9.47
N ARG A 23 8.87 6.20 -8.40
CA ARG A 23 9.24 5.12 -7.48
C ARG A 23 9.02 3.76 -8.11
N TRP A 24 7.92 3.60 -8.85
CA TRP A 24 7.60 2.38 -9.59
C TRP A 24 8.65 2.09 -10.66
N GLN A 25 8.98 3.09 -11.49
CA GLN A 25 10.01 2.98 -12.52
C GLN A 25 11.39 2.69 -11.92
N ALA A 26 11.79 3.41 -10.87
CA ALA A 26 13.06 3.15 -10.19
C ALA A 26 13.12 1.74 -9.58
N PHE A 27 12.02 1.25 -9.02
CA PHE A 27 11.93 -0.11 -8.50
C PHE A 27 12.13 -1.15 -9.61
N LEU A 28 11.44 -1.02 -10.75
CA LEU A 28 11.56 -1.94 -11.89
C LEU A 28 12.96 -1.92 -12.51
N ALA A 29 13.57 -0.74 -12.63
CA ALA A 29 14.92 -0.56 -13.20
C ALA A 29 16.06 -0.99 -12.27
N SER A 30 15.82 -1.06 -10.96
CA SER A 30 16.85 -1.47 -9.99
C SER A 30 17.15 -2.97 -10.06
N THR A 31 18.27 -3.41 -9.45
CA THR A 31 18.51 -4.85 -9.19
C THR A 31 17.91 -5.31 -7.86
N GLY A 32 17.43 -4.39 -7.03
CA GLY A 32 16.85 -4.67 -5.72
C GLY A 32 15.41 -5.19 -5.81
N ASN A 33 14.97 -5.88 -4.76
CA ASN A 33 13.61 -6.43 -4.66
C ASN A 33 12.75 -5.65 -3.65
N THR A 34 13.08 -4.39 -3.41
CA THR A 34 12.41 -3.57 -2.40
C THR A 34 11.80 -2.34 -3.04
N LEU A 35 10.49 -2.18 -2.85
CA LEU A 35 9.73 -0.99 -3.23
C LEU A 35 9.40 -0.20 -1.97
N VAL A 36 9.75 1.09 -1.96
CA VAL A 36 9.46 1.99 -0.83
C VAL A 36 8.46 3.06 -1.27
N LEU A 37 7.28 3.06 -0.63
CA LEU A 37 6.19 3.98 -0.93
C LEU A 37 6.11 5.07 0.16
N PRO A 38 6.24 6.37 -0.19
CA PRO A 38 6.12 7.46 0.78
C PRO A 38 4.63 7.77 1.04
N LEU A 39 4.03 7.07 1.99
CA LEU A 39 2.64 7.31 2.36
C LEU A 39 2.53 8.60 3.17
N THR A 40 1.69 9.54 2.74
CA THR A 40 1.39 10.76 3.49
C THR A 40 -0.10 10.84 3.83
N GLN A 41 -0.46 11.60 4.86
CA GLN A 41 -1.88 11.77 5.21
C GLN A 41 -2.70 12.41 4.09
N ALA A 42 -2.06 13.15 3.18
CA ALA A 42 -2.71 13.72 2.00
C ALA A 42 -3.31 12.65 1.07
N LEU A 43 -2.78 11.42 1.08
CA LEU A 43 -3.34 10.30 0.33
C LEU A 43 -4.64 9.75 0.94
N PHE A 44 -4.96 10.10 2.18
CA PHE A 44 -6.10 9.54 2.93
C PHE A 44 -7.07 10.66 3.33
N PRO A 45 -8.09 10.94 2.49
CA PRO A 45 -9.05 12.01 2.74
C PRO A 45 -9.67 11.91 4.14
N ASN A 46 -9.56 13.01 4.90
CA ASN A 46 -10.10 13.15 6.25
C ASN A 46 -9.63 12.09 7.25
N ILE A 47 -8.43 11.52 7.08
CA ILE A 47 -7.93 10.54 8.05
C ILE A 47 -8.00 11.08 9.48
N SER A 48 -8.64 10.30 10.35
CA SER A 48 -8.73 10.55 11.79
C SER A 48 -7.60 9.77 12.45
N GLY A 49 -6.55 10.49 12.87
CA GLY A 49 -5.31 9.90 13.38
C GLY A 49 -4.32 9.58 12.25
N SER A 50 -3.73 8.39 12.27
CA SER A 50 -2.69 7.98 11.31
C SER A 50 -2.69 6.49 10.96
N ARG A 51 -3.55 5.68 11.59
CA ARG A 51 -3.48 4.22 11.48
C ARG A 51 -4.15 3.71 10.20
N ILE A 52 -3.45 2.87 9.46
CA ILE A 52 -4.05 1.98 8.45
C ILE A 52 -4.50 0.70 9.18
N GLN A 53 -5.71 0.22 8.91
CA GLN A 53 -6.26 -0.93 9.63
C GLN A 53 -6.00 -2.23 8.88
N SER A 54 -6.27 -2.24 7.58
CA SER A 54 -6.03 -3.41 6.72
C SER A 54 -5.52 -2.98 5.36
N LEU A 55 -4.83 -3.91 4.70
CA LEU A 55 -4.32 -3.76 3.36
C LEU A 55 -4.79 -4.94 2.50
N LEU A 56 -5.21 -4.69 1.27
CA LEU A 56 -5.37 -5.69 0.23
C LEU A 56 -4.44 -5.33 -0.92
N ALA A 57 -3.75 -6.34 -1.45
CA ALA A 57 -2.89 -6.20 -2.63
C ALA A 57 -3.52 -6.93 -3.81
N HIS A 58 -3.43 -6.31 -4.99
CA HIS A 58 -3.77 -6.90 -6.28
C HIS A 58 -2.60 -6.67 -7.24
N TYR A 59 -1.98 -7.76 -7.70
CA TYR A 59 -0.86 -7.76 -8.63
C TYR A 59 -1.39 -7.82 -10.06
N GLN A 60 -1.11 -6.78 -10.85
CA GLN A 60 -1.34 -6.83 -12.29
C GLN A 60 -0.08 -7.39 -12.95
N LEU A 61 -0.21 -8.59 -13.51
CA LEU A 61 0.90 -9.34 -14.09
C LEU A 61 0.81 -9.37 -15.60
N GLY A 62 1.94 -9.16 -16.27
CA GLY A 62 2.04 -9.29 -17.71
C GLY A 62 1.88 -10.73 -18.19
N SER A 63 1.38 -10.85 -19.42
CA SER A 63 1.04 -12.12 -20.08
C SER A 63 2.26 -12.95 -20.52
N ALA A 64 3.47 -12.39 -20.51
CA ALA A 64 4.69 -13.08 -20.92
C ALA A 64 5.54 -13.52 -19.71
N GLY A 65 5.84 -14.82 -19.61
CA GLY A 65 6.79 -15.38 -18.65
C GLY A 65 6.23 -16.54 -17.80
N ALA A 66 7.11 -17.46 -17.41
CA ALA A 66 6.85 -18.48 -16.40
C ALA A 66 7.56 -18.05 -15.11
N GLY A 67 6.80 -17.77 -14.04
CA GLY A 67 7.35 -17.26 -12.79
C GLY A 67 6.26 -16.71 -11.88
N THR A 68 6.41 -16.87 -10.57
CA THR A 68 5.47 -16.34 -9.58
C THR A 68 5.98 -15.01 -9.03
N VAL A 69 5.07 -14.17 -8.58
CA VAL A 69 5.39 -12.94 -7.84
C VAL A 69 4.61 -12.95 -6.54
N SER A 70 5.28 -12.58 -5.45
CA SER A 70 4.66 -12.34 -4.16
C SER A 70 5.32 -11.16 -3.47
N MET A 71 4.57 -10.40 -2.69
CA MET A 71 5.14 -9.34 -1.86
C MET A 71 4.90 -9.58 -0.37
N SER A 72 5.72 -8.93 0.44
CA SER A 72 5.55 -8.83 1.88
C SER A 72 5.72 -7.39 2.32
N LEU A 73 4.86 -6.95 3.22
CA LEU A 73 4.96 -5.67 3.90
C LEU A 73 5.90 -5.79 5.09
N VAL A 74 6.89 -4.92 5.19
CA VAL A 74 7.84 -4.88 6.31
C VAL A 74 7.32 -3.93 7.39
N LEU A 75 6.85 -4.48 8.52
CA LEU A 75 6.30 -3.75 9.68
C LEU A 75 6.92 -4.28 10.98
N GLY A 76 8.25 -4.13 11.13
CA GLY A 76 9.02 -4.81 12.19
C GLY A 76 9.21 -6.29 11.89
N GLU A 77 8.11 -7.00 11.64
CA GLU A 77 8.06 -8.33 11.02
C GLU A 77 7.56 -8.27 9.57
N LYS A 78 7.79 -9.34 8.81
CA LYS A 78 7.33 -9.45 7.42
C LYS A 78 5.91 -10.02 7.39
N VAL A 79 4.97 -9.20 6.96
CA VAL A 79 3.57 -9.59 6.76
C VAL A 79 3.39 -9.97 5.28
N PRO A 80 3.08 -11.23 4.94
CA PRO A 80 2.87 -11.63 3.55
C PRO A 80 1.63 -10.92 2.97
N LEU A 81 1.70 -10.53 1.69
CA LEU A 81 0.59 -9.91 0.95
C LEU A 81 0.06 -10.90 -0.10
N PRO A 82 -0.82 -11.85 0.29
CA PRO A 82 -1.47 -12.73 -0.67
C PRO A 82 -2.35 -11.94 -1.64
N GLU A 83 -2.33 -12.35 -2.91
CA GLU A 83 -3.17 -11.80 -3.96
C GLU A 83 -4.65 -11.82 -3.58
N GLY A 84 -5.32 -10.68 -3.71
CA GLY A 84 -6.77 -10.55 -3.51
C GLY A 84 -7.25 -10.78 -2.08
N ARG A 85 -6.35 -10.81 -1.09
CA ARG A 85 -6.70 -11.06 0.31
C ARG A 85 -6.35 -9.89 1.22
N LEU A 86 -7.28 -9.60 2.13
CA LEU A 86 -7.08 -8.60 3.18
C LEU A 86 -6.11 -9.13 4.24
N VAL A 87 -5.16 -8.29 4.62
CA VAL A 87 -4.22 -8.52 5.71
C VAL A 87 -4.34 -7.42 6.74
N ASP A 88 -4.02 -7.75 7.99
CA ASP A 88 -3.90 -6.76 9.05
C ASP A 88 -2.69 -5.85 8.79
N ALA A 89 -2.91 -4.55 8.86
CA ALA A 89 -1.88 -3.53 8.69
C ALA A 89 -1.86 -2.53 9.86
N ALA A 90 -2.43 -2.88 11.02
CA ALA A 90 -2.56 -2.00 12.18
C ALA A 90 -1.23 -1.44 12.73
N GLY A 91 -0.10 -2.07 12.39
CA GLY A 91 1.25 -1.58 12.68
C GLY A 91 1.68 -0.39 11.80
N LEU A 92 1.05 -0.18 10.64
CA LEU A 92 1.35 0.90 9.70
C LEU A 92 0.68 2.20 10.14
N ARG A 93 1.50 3.24 10.35
CA ARG A 93 1.03 4.60 10.68
C ARG A 93 1.53 5.61 9.65
N VAL A 94 0.62 6.36 9.08
CA VAL A 94 0.88 7.39 8.07
C VAL A 94 1.11 8.75 8.75
N GLY A 95 2.35 9.22 8.70
CA GLY A 95 2.75 10.51 9.22
C GLY A 95 2.39 11.67 8.30
N ILE A 96 2.32 12.88 8.87
CA ILE A 96 2.10 14.12 8.11
C ILE A 96 3.27 14.35 7.14
N GLY A 97 4.51 14.17 7.60
CA GLY A 97 5.73 14.31 6.81
C GLY A 97 6.08 13.10 5.92
N GLY A 98 5.20 12.10 5.88
CA GLY A 98 5.43 10.86 5.16
C GLY A 98 5.91 9.70 6.04
N THR A 99 5.47 8.50 5.68
CA THR A 99 5.91 7.21 6.22
C THR A 99 6.41 6.36 5.08
N ALA A 100 7.63 5.84 5.20
CA ALA A 100 8.15 4.85 4.26
C ALA A 100 7.47 3.49 4.50
N MET A 101 6.54 3.12 3.64
CA MET A 101 6.00 1.77 3.57
C MET A 101 6.90 0.92 2.68
N THR A 102 7.53 -0.09 3.26
CA THR A 102 8.48 -0.96 2.55
C THR A 102 7.81 -2.26 2.15
N LEU A 103 7.84 -2.56 0.86
CA LEU A 103 7.37 -3.79 0.25
C LEU A 103 8.58 -4.56 -0.28
N GLU A 104 8.73 -5.81 0.16
CA GLU A 104 9.71 -6.74 -0.39
C GLU A 104 9.03 -7.67 -1.39
N VAL A 105 9.63 -7.81 -2.55
CA VAL A 105 9.16 -8.68 -3.64
C VAL A 105 9.98 -9.96 -3.65
N ARG A 106 9.31 -11.08 -3.93
CA ARG A 106 9.94 -12.37 -4.21
C ARG A 106 9.43 -12.91 -5.53
N GLY A 107 10.35 -13.51 -6.29
CA GLY A 107 10.09 -14.03 -7.63
C GLY A 107 10.45 -13.02 -8.72
N ASP A 108 9.81 -13.12 -9.87
CA ASP A 108 10.16 -12.33 -11.06
C ASP A 108 9.41 -11.00 -11.10
N LYS A 109 10.04 -9.95 -10.56
CA LYS A 109 9.44 -8.60 -10.54
C LYS A 109 9.22 -7.98 -11.92
N GLN A 110 9.88 -8.45 -12.97
CA GLN A 110 9.70 -7.92 -14.33
C GLN A 110 8.30 -8.24 -14.90
N ARG A 111 7.60 -9.18 -14.27
CA ARG A 111 6.20 -9.48 -14.58
C ARG A 111 5.21 -8.47 -14.03
N LEU A 112 5.59 -7.67 -13.04
CA LEU A 112 4.68 -6.69 -12.44
C LEU A 112 4.49 -5.53 -13.40
N GLU A 113 3.31 -5.44 -14.00
CA GLU A 113 2.89 -4.26 -14.75
C GLU A 113 2.44 -3.17 -13.79
N ASN A 114 1.75 -3.57 -12.72
CA ASN A 114 1.28 -2.67 -11.68
C ASN A 114 1.02 -3.40 -10.35
N LEU A 115 0.90 -2.62 -9.28
CA LEU A 115 0.42 -3.03 -7.99
C LEU A 115 -0.73 -2.11 -7.58
N VAL A 116 -1.90 -2.70 -7.33
CA VAL A 116 -3.03 -1.97 -6.73
C VAL A 116 -3.10 -2.30 -5.25
N LEU A 117 -3.15 -1.27 -4.42
CA LEU A 117 -3.32 -1.38 -2.98
C LEU A 117 -4.66 -0.77 -2.56
N VAL A 118 -5.41 -1.51 -1.76
CA VAL A 118 -6.62 -1.00 -1.10
C VAL A 118 -6.37 -0.98 0.40
N MET A 119 -6.36 0.23 0.98
CA MET A 119 -6.04 0.45 2.38
C MET A 119 -7.27 0.94 3.13
N SER A 120 -7.60 0.29 4.25
CA SER A 120 -8.68 0.76 5.12
C SER A 120 -8.15 1.68 6.23
N TYR A 121 -8.91 2.72 6.54
CA TYR A 121 -8.57 3.69 7.57
C TYR A 121 -9.84 4.29 8.19
N ARG A 122 -9.66 5.05 9.27
CA ARG A 122 -10.77 5.79 9.89
C ARG A 122 -10.78 7.21 9.37
N ALA A 123 -11.89 7.64 8.79
CA ALA A 123 -12.10 9.01 8.35
C ALA A 123 -12.96 9.77 9.36
N ALA A 124 -12.58 11.02 9.68
CA ALA A 124 -13.43 11.94 10.40
C ALA A 124 -14.65 12.29 9.53
N ALA A 125 -15.83 12.27 10.12
CA ALA A 125 -17.02 12.76 9.45
C ALA A 125 -16.98 14.30 9.45
N ARG A 126 -17.23 14.89 8.28
CA ARG A 126 -17.31 16.34 8.09
C ARG A 126 -18.71 16.86 8.38
#